data_AF-A0A357EZV4-F1
#
_entry.id   AF-A0A357EZV4-F1
#
_cell.length_a   1.000
_cell.length_b   1.000
_cell.length_c   1.000
_cell.angle_alpha   90.00
_cell.angle_beta   90.00
_cell.angle_gamma   90.00
#
_symmetry.space_group_name_H-M   'P 1'
#
loop_
_entity.id
_entity.type
_entity.pdbx_description
1 polymer ?
#
loop_
_entity_poly.entity_id
_entity_poly.type
_entity_poly.pdbx_seq_one_letter_code
_entity_poly.pdbx_strand_id
1 'polypeptide(L)'
;MTAVIEAGAALTLKVGGNFVNINPGGVFISGTMVMINSGGAAGSGAGSSPEMPKDPKEADKADPGARVSLPPPPPPKPARSYSIQAIAIQQASIDGSPFCDI
;
A
#
# COMPACT_ATOMS: atom_id res chain seq x y z
N MET A 1 28.84 16.80 16.41
CA MET A 1 27.83 15.76 16.10
C MET A 1 27.58 15.81 14.60
N THR A 2 27.63 14.67 13.91
CA THR A 2 27.57 14.59 12.44
C THR A 2 26.53 13.56 12.05
N ALA A 3 25.70 13.86 11.05
CA ALA A 3 24.75 12.93 10.46
C ALA A 3 25.19 12.63 9.02
N VAL A 4 25.19 11.35 8.64
CA VAL A 4 25.52 10.87 7.29
C VAL A 4 24.34 10.05 6.79
N ILE A 5 23.82 10.40 5.60
CA ILE A 5 22.71 9.71 4.95
C ILE A 5 23.20 9.22 3.60
N GLU A 6 23.16 7.90 3.39
CA GLU A 6 23.62 7.25 2.18
C GLU A 6 22.45 6.59 1.44
N ALA A 7 22.52 6.57 0.12
CA ALA A 7 21.56 5.88 -0.74
C ALA A 7 22.32 5.21 -1.89
N GLY A 8 21.82 4.07 -2.37
CA GLY A 8 22.50 3.28 -3.39
C GLY A 8 22.55 3.96 -4.76
N ALA A 9 21.38 4.14 -5.39
CA ALA A 9 21.30 4.74 -6.72
C ALA A 9 20.98 6.25 -6.69
N ALA A 10 20.12 6.68 -5.78
CA ALA A 10 19.70 8.06 -5.68
C ALA A 10 19.17 8.42 -4.27
N LEU A 11 19.40 9.66 -3.86
CA LEU A 11 18.80 10.27 -2.66
C LEU A 11 17.89 11.43 -3.09
N THR A 12 16.64 11.45 -2.64
CA THR A 12 15.70 12.56 -2.89
C THR A 12 15.16 13.12 -1.57
N LEU A 13 15.28 14.43 -1.39
CA LEU A 13 14.61 15.18 -0.33
C LEU A 13 13.52 16.03 -0.99
N LYS A 14 12.25 15.83 -0.62
CA LYS A 14 11.11 16.49 -1.28
C LYS A 14 10.11 17.02 -0.28
N VAL A 15 9.60 18.23 -0.54
CA VAL A 15 8.46 18.82 0.18
C VAL A 15 7.59 19.59 -0.83
N GLY A 16 6.32 19.19 -0.98
CA GLY A 16 5.45 19.74 -2.02
C GLY A 16 6.05 19.61 -3.41
N GLY A 17 6.15 20.74 -4.14
CA GLY A 17 6.78 20.83 -5.46
C GLY A 17 8.31 21.03 -5.43
N ASN A 18 8.92 21.23 -4.26
CA ASN A 18 10.36 21.49 -4.12
C ASN A 18 11.12 20.19 -3.85
N PHE A 19 12.30 20.02 -4.44
CA PHE A 19 13.14 18.85 -4.21
C PHE A 19 14.65 19.10 -4.39
N VAL A 20 15.42 18.24 -3.74
CA VAL A 20 16.84 17.98 -4.02
C VAL A 20 16.95 16.51 -4.41
N ASN A 21 17.56 16.21 -5.55
CA ASN A 21 17.80 14.86 -6.02
C ASN A 21 19.29 14.68 -6.34
N ILE A 22 19.89 13.65 -5.75
CA ILE A 22 21.28 13.27 -5.96
C ILE A 22 21.26 11.91 -6.65
N ASN A 23 21.82 11.82 -7.84
CA ASN A 23 21.83 10.61 -8.67
C ASN A 23 23.13 10.56 -9.51
N PRO A 24 23.37 9.54 -10.35
CA PRO A 24 24.60 9.44 -11.14
C PRO A 24 24.86 10.61 -12.10
N GLY A 25 23.82 11.36 -12.48
CA GLY A 25 23.92 12.58 -13.28
C GLY A 25 24.29 13.84 -12.49
N GLY A 26 24.38 13.77 -11.16
CA GLY A 26 24.81 14.87 -10.30
C GLY A 26 23.77 15.28 -9.24
N VAL A 27 23.82 16.56 -8.85
CA VAL A 27 22.94 17.17 -7.85
C VAL A 27 21.95 18.11 -8.55
N PHE A 28 20.67 17.78 -8.45
CA PHE A 28 19.57 18.53 -9.04
C PHE A 28 18.76 19.20 -7.93
N ILE A 29 18.58 20.52 -8.03
CA ILE A 29 17.83 21.32 -7.06
C ILE A 29 16.71 22.05 -7.81
N SER A 30 15.47 21.86 -7.40
CA SER A 30 14.31 22.52 -8.00
C SER A 30 13.34 22.98 -6.93
N GLY A 31 12.85 24.20 -7.05
CA GLY A 31 11.84 24.76 -6.17
C GLY A 31 11.48 26.18 -6.56
N THR A 32 10.43 26.72 -5.94
CA THR A 32 9.94 28.09 -6.23
C THR A 32 11.01 29.15 -6.03
N MET A 33 11.86 28.96 -5.03
CA MET A 33 13.03 29.78 -4.74
C MET A 33 14.14 28.89 -4.18
N VAL A 34 15.36 29.04 -4.68
CA VAL A 34 16.53 28.28 -4.22
C VAL A 34 17.55 29.26 -3.67
N MET A 35 17.83 29.17 -2.39
CA MET A 35 18.79 30.04 -1.71
C MET A 35 20.09 29.27 -1.49
N ILE A 36 21.15 29.67 -2.19
CA ILE A 36 22.49 29.07 -2.09
C ILE A 36 23.40 30.05 -1.34
N ASN A 37 24.04 29.60 -0.27
CA ASN A 37 24.90 30.41 0.61
C ASN A 37 24.21 31.67 1.20
N SER A 38 22.88 31.66 1.31
CA SER A 38 22.09 32.79 1.82
C SER A 38 20.79 32.31 2.47
N GLY A 39 20.32 33.05 3.48
CA GLY A 39 19.04 32.79 4.16
C GLY A 39 18.95 31.47 4.93
N GLY A 40 17.77 31.26 5.55
CA GLY A 40 17.43 30.04 6.28
C GLY A 40 17.98 29.94 7.71
N ALA A 41 17.30 29.15 8.53
CA ALA A 41 17.78 28.68 9.82
C ALA A 41 17.47 27.18 9.93
N ALA A 42 18.25 26.44 10.71
CA ALA A 42 17.95 25.03 10.95
C ALA A 42 16.57 24.88 11.59
N GLY A 43 15.72 24.04 11.00
CA GLY A 43 14.48 23.62 11.65
C GLY A 43 14.76 22.66 12.81
N SER A 44 13.75 22.45 13.66
CA SER A 44 13.76 21.37 14.64
C SER A 44 13.02 20.14 14.09
N GLY A 45 13.54 18.95 14.37
CA GLY A 45 12.87 17.69 14.08
C GLY A 45 12.18 17.14 15.34
N ALA A 46 11.03 16.51 15.19
CA ALA A 46 10.32 15.85 16.29
C ALA A 46 10.99 14.53 16.77
N GLY A 47 12.05 14.09 16.09
CA GLY A 47 12.61 12.75 16.25
C GLY A 47 11.76 11.68 15.56
N SER A 48 12.15 10.42 15.70
CA SER A 48 11.39 9.26 15.26
C SER A 48 11.22 8.27 16.41
N SER A 49 10.06 7.60 16.46
CA SER A 49 9.77 6.53 17.42
C SER A 49 9.00 5.41 16.70
N PRO A 50 9.68 4.61 15.86
CA PRO A 50 9.05 3.49 15.18
C PRO A 50 8.70 2.38 16.18
N GLU A 51 7.60 1.67 15.93
CA GLU A 51 7.29 0.43 16.65
C GLU A 51 8.32 -0.66 16.32
N MET A 52 8.58 -1.53 17.30
CA MET A 52 9.42 -2.71 17.04
C MET A 52 8.71 -3.68 16.08
N PRO A 53 9.46 -4.35 15.19
CA PRO A 53 8.91 -5.43 14.39
C PRO A 53 8.37 -6.54 15.30
N LYS A 54 7.31 -7.23 14.84
CA LYS A 54 6.79 -8.41 15.53
C LYS A 54 7.74 -9.59 15.34
N ASP A 55 7.73 -10.51 16.30
CA ASP A 55 8.44 -11.77 16.18
C ASP A 55 8.00 -12.55 14.94
N PRO A 56 8.93 -13.26 14.26
CA PRO A 56 8.57 -14.16 13.18
C PRO A 56 7.65 -15.28 13.70
N LYS A 57 6.78 -15.78 12.82
CA LYS A 57 5.96 -16.96 13.12
C LYS A 57 6.85 -18.21 13.15
N GLU A 58 6.46 -19.21 13.93
CA GLU A 58 7.07 -20.54 13.85
C GLU A 58 6.97 -21.08 12.42
N ALA A 59 8.01 -21.80 11.98
CA ALA A 59 7.99 -22.47 10.70
C ALA A 59 6.89 -23.54 10.67
N ASP A 60 6.28 -23.74 9.49
CA ASP A 60 5.29 -24.79 9.30
C ASP A 60 5.93 -26.16 9.57
N LYS A 61 5.26 -26.98 10.39
CA LYS A 61 5.62 -28.39 10.60
C LYS A 61 5.00 -29.22 9.48
N ALA A 62 5.67 -29.25 8.34
CA ALA A 62 5.27 -30.12 7.24
C ALA A 62 5.93 -31.50 7.40
N ASP A 63 5.13 -32.54 7.56
CA ASP A 63 5.60 -33.92 7.42
C ASP A 63 5.85 -34.21 5.92
N PRO A 64 7.03 -34.75 5.53
CA PRO A 64 7.29 -35.14 4.16
C PRO A 64 6.21 -36.10 3.63
N GLY A 65 5.48 -35.69 2.60
CA GLY A 65 4.43 -36.49 1.96
C GLY A 65 3.03 -36.36 2.59
N ALA A 66 2.84 -35.57 3.65
CA ALA A 66 1.52 -35.32 4.20
C ALA A 66 0.73 -34.33 3.32
N ARG A 67 -0.51 -34.71 2.98
CA ARG A 67 -1.48 -33.78 2.38
C ARG A 67 -1.98 -32.85 3.47
N VAL A 68 -1.54 -31.59 3.44
CA VAL A 68 -2.09 -30.55 4.31
C VAL A 68 -3.53 -30.28 3.88
N SER A 69 -4.50 -30.60 4.74
CA SER A 69 -5.88 -30.15 4.55
C SER A 69 -5.92 -28.66 4.82
N LEU A 70 -6.00 -27.86 3.76
CA LEU A 70 -6.23 -26.43 3.92
C LEU A 70 -7.61 -26.22 4.55
N PRO A 71 -7.77 -25.24 5.45
CA PRO A 71 -9.10 -24.83 5.89
C PRO A 71 -9.96 -24.55 4.66
N PRO A 72 -11.26 -24.91 4.69
CA PRO A 72 -12.16 -24.52 3.61
C PRO A 72 -12.08 -23.00 3.43
N PRO A 73 -12.07 -22.52 2.18
CA PRO A 73 -12.00 -21.09 1.91
C PRO A 73 -13.12 -20.38 2.68
N PRO A 74 -12.85 -19.16 3.19
CA PRO A 74 -13.89 -18.39 3.86
C PRO A 74 -15.09 -18.23 2.92
N PRO A 75 -16.32 -18.22 3.46
CA PRO A 75 -17.51 -18.06 2.64
C PRO A 75 -17.36 -16.80 1.79
N PRO A 76 -17.79 -16.85 0.51
CA PRO A 76 -17.72 -15.68 -0.35
C PRO A 76 -18.43 -14.52 0.33
N LYS A 77 -17.77 -13.35 0.36
CA LYS A 77 -18.40 -12.14 0.88
C LYS A 77 -19.66 -11.87 0.06
N PRO A 78 -20.80 -11.48 0.68
CA PRO A 78 -22.01 -11.18 -0.05
C PRO A 78 -21.72 -10.12 -1.13
N ALA A 79 -22.20 -10.37 -2.35
CA ALA A 79 -22.06 -9.42 -3.44
C ALA A 79 -22.79 -8.12 -3.08
N ARG A 80 -22.10 -6.98 -3.15
CA ARG A 80 -22.73 -5.66 -2.90
C ARG A 80 -23.56 -5.16 -4.06
N SER A 81 -23.34 -5.72 -5.26
CA SER A 81 -24.04 -5.34 -6.48
C SER A 81 -24.23 -6.56 -7.36
N TYR A 82 -25.42 -6.67 -7.92
CA TYR A 82 -25.79 -7.72 -8.87
C TYR A 82 -25.86 -7.11 -10.28
N SER A 83 -25.61 -7.92 -11.31
CA SER A 83 -25.91 -7.50 -12.68
C SER A 83 -27.43 -7.29 -12.83
N ILE A 84 -27.84 -6.53 -13.85
CA ILE A 84 -29.27 -6.26 -14.10
C ILE A 84 -30.07 -7.56 -14.27
N GLN A 85 -29.48 -8.58 -14.88
CA GLN A 85 -30.10 -9.91 -15.03
C GLN A 85 -30.31 -10.60 -13.68
N ALA A 86 -29.34 -10.48 -12.76
CA ALA A 86 -29.42 -11.08 -11.44
C ALA A 86 -30.45 -10.36 -10.54
N ILE A 87 -30.64 -9.05 -10.72
CA ILE A 87 -31.72 -8.30 -10.05
C ILE A 87 -33.09 -8.79 -10.54
N ALA A 88 -33.26 -9.02 -11.84
CA ALA A 88 -34.51 -9.53 -12.40
C ALA A 88 -34.88 -10.91 -11.82
N ILE A 89 -33.89 -11.81 -11.67
CA ILE A 89 -34.10 -13.12 -11.03
C ILE A 89 -34.49 -12.96 -9.55
N GLN A 90 -33.83 -12.04 -8.83
CA GLN A 90 -34.15 -11.80 -7.43
C GLN A 90 -35.56 -11.23 -7.27
N GLN A 91 -35.97 -10.31 -8.13
CA GLN A 91 -37.31 -9.73 -8.11
C GLN A 91 -38.37 -10.78 -8.43
N ALA A 92 -38.17 -11.59 -9.49
CA ALA A 92 -39.03 -12.71 -9.83
C ALA A 92 -39.19 -13.72 -8.68
N SER A 93 -38.13 -13.94 -7.89
CA SER A 93 -38.22 -14.82 -6.71
C SER A 93 -39.04 -14.21 -5.55
N ILE A 94 -39.10 -12.88 -5.46
CA ILE A 94 -39.86 -12.17 -4.42
C ILE A 94 -41.34 -12.07 -4.79
N ASP A 95 -41.64 -11.76 -6.05
CA ASP A 95 -43.00 -11.53 -6.52
C ASP A 95 -43.67 -12.76 -7.15
N GLY A 96 -42.92 -13.86 -7.31
CA GLY A 96 -43.41 -15.11 -7.86
C GLY A 96 -43.66 -15.05 -9.38
N SER A 97 -43.13 -14.05 -10.07
CA SER A 97 -43.26 -13.93 -11.53
C SER A 97 -42.55 -15.10 -12.23
N PRO A 98 -43.23 -15.86 -13.11
CA PRO A 98 -42.61 -16.96 -13.84
C PRO A 98 -41.53 -16.44 -14.80
N PHE A 99 -40.43 -17.18 -14.91
CA PHE A 99 -39.27 -16.77 -15.72
C PHE A 99 -39.42 -17.11 -17.21
N CYS A 100 -40.39 -17.96 -17.54
CA CYS A 100 -40.75 -18.34 -18.90
C CYS A 100 -42.28 -18.37 -19.03
N ASP A 101 -42.81 -17.89 -20.14
CA ASP A 101 -44.17 -18.22 -20.58
C ASP A 101 -44.21 -19.71 -21.00
N ILE A 102 -45.35 -20.38 -20.80
CA ILE A 102 -45.54 -21.80 -21.18
C ILE A 102 -45.70 -21.97 -22.68
#